data_AF-A0A1A8AEZ2-F1
#
_entry.id   AF-A0A1A8AEZ2-F1
#
_cell.length_a   1.000
_cell.length_b   1.000
_cell.length_c   1.000
_cell.angle_alpha   90.00
_cell.angle_beta   90.00
_cell.angle_gamma   90.00
#
_symmetry.space_group_name_H-M   'P 1'
#
loop_
_entity.id
_entity.type
_entity.pdbx_description
1 polymer ?
#
loop_
_entity_poly.entity_id
_entity_poly.type
_entity_poly.pdbx_seq_one_letter_code
_entity_poly.pdbx_strand_id
1 'polypeptide(L)'
;GWLVCEDQACQNRTRRLPIAFSRYGPICPACKRATLRPEYSEKALYNQICFYRFIFDWEHAVTKVLSPDERKKVSKSSSEKEAYRRLKEVPEKALATSSYSDVNLAKLFQAFASLK
;
A
#
# COMPACT_ATOMS: atom_id res chain seq x y z
N GLY A 1 3.94 -2.26 -14.73
CA GLY A 1 4.78 -2.89 -13.69
C GLY A 1 5.34 -4.21 -14.19
N TRP A 2 6.08 -4.93 -13.36
CA TRP A 2 6.43 -6.33 -13.63
C TRP A 2 5.24 -7.24 -13.37
N LEU A 3 5.09 -8.24 -14.23
CA LEU A 3 4.07 -9.27 -14.16
C LEU A 3 4.75 -10.64 -14.16
N VAL A 4 4.26 -11.56 -13.33
CA VAL A 4 4.74 -12.94 -13.23
C VAL A 4 3.57 -13.89 -13.40
N CYS A 5 3.78 -14.98 -14.14
CA CYS A 5 2.79 -16.05 -14.29
C CYS A 5 2.52 -16.69 -12.93
N GLU A 6 1.25 -16.89 -12.57
CA GLU A 6 0.89 -17.56 -11.31
C GLU A 6 1.27 -19.06 -11.30
N ASP A 7 1.47 -19.66 -12.47
CA ASP A 7 1.99 -21.02 -12.61
C ASP A 7 3.51 -21.06 -12.38
N GLN A 8 3.91 -21.66 -11.25
CA GLN A 8 5.31 -21.81 -10.86
C GLN A 8 6.14 -22.64 -11.84
N ALA A 9 5.55 -23.53 -12.63
CA ALA A 9 6.29 -24.25 -13.66
C ALA A 9 6.59 -23.37 -14.89
N CYS A 10 5.77 -22.34 -15.12
CA CYS A 10 5.90 -21.47 -16.28
C CYS A 10 7.01 -20.41 -16.11
N GLN A 11 7.15 -19.83 -14.90
CA GLN A 11 8.17 -18.80 -14.58
C GLN A 11 8.20 -17.58 -15.52
N ASN A 12 7.18 -17.38 -16.36
CA ASN A 12 7.18 -16.27 -17.31
C ASN A 12 7.04 -14.94 -16.56
N ARG A 13 8.00 -14.04 -16.79
CA ARG A 13 8.09 -12.72 -16.17
C ARG A 13 8.21 -11.65 -17.26
N THR A 14 7.32 -10.67 -17.25
CA THR A 14 7.24 -9.67 -18.33
C THR A 14 6.83 -8.30 -17.82
N ARG A 15 7.19 -7.25 -18.54
CA ARG A 15 6.67 -5.88 -18.35
C ARG A 15 5.54 -5.53 -19.31
N ARG A 16 5.29 -6.40 -20.31
CA ARG A 16 4.25 -6.18 -21.33
C ARG A 16 2.94 -6.74 -20.83
N LEU A 17 1.91 -5.90 -20.77
CA LEU A 17 0.54 -6.33 -20.50
C LEU A 17 -0.04 -6.97 -21.78
N PRO A 18 -0.43 -8.25 -21.75
CA PRO A 18 -1.08 -8.89 -22.90
C PRO A 18 -2.44 -8.25 -23.21
N ILE A 19 -2.86 -8.32 -24.48
CA ILE A 19 -4.20 -7.86 -24.91
C ILE A 19 -5.28 -8.90 -24.54
N ALA A 20 -4.91 -10.18 -24.46
CA ALA A 20 -5.84 -11.25 -24.12
C ALA A 20 -6.09 -11.32 -22.61
N PHE A 21 -7.35 -11.18 -22.20
CA PHE A 21 -7.79 -11.25 -20.81
C PHE A 21 -8.82 -12.36 -20.60
N SER A 22 -8.77 -12.96 -19.43
CA SER A 22 -9.84 -13.77 -18.86
C SER A 22 -10.58 -12.96 -17.79
N ARG A 23 -11.67 -13.52 -17.24
CA ARG A 23 -12.33 -12.97 -16.05
C ARG A 23 -11.41 -12.81 -14.83
N TYR A 24 -10.29 -13.53 -14.79
CA TYR A 24 -9.36 -13.55 -13.66
C TYR A 24 -8.15 -12.63 -13.86
N GLY A 25 -7.97 -12.07 -15.07
CA GLY A 25 -6.84 -11.21 -15.42
C GLY A 25 -6.19 -11.55 -16.77
N PRO A 26 -5.04 -10.91 -17.08
CA PRO A 26 -4.33 -11.07 -18.35
C PRO A 26 -3.79 -12.50 -18.50
N ILE A 27 -4.02 -13.10 -19.67
CA ILE A 27 -3.60 -14.47 -19.97
C ILE A 27 -2.10 -14.50 -20.24
N CYS A 28 -1.38 -15.44 -19.63
CA CYS A 28 0.06 -15.60 -19.83
C CYS A 28 0.37 -16.01 -21.28
N PRO A 29 1.18 -15.23 -22.02
CA PRO A 29 1.48 -15.54 -23.42
C PRO A 29 2.37 -16.78 -23.60
N ALA A 30 3.12 -17.18 -22.56
CA ALA A 30 4.01 -18.33 -22.60
C ALA A 30 3.24 -19.66 -22.48
N CYS A 31 2.47 -19.86 -21.40
CA CYS A 31 1.79 -21.13 -21.16
C CYS A 31 0.34 -21.17 -21.65
N LYS A 32 -0.27 -20.01 -21.96
CA LYS A 32 -1.66 -19.83 -22.41
C LYS A 32 -2.75 -20.44 -21.51
N ARG A 33 -2.38 -20.90 -20.31
CA ARG A 33 -3.26 -21.62 -19.36
C ARG A 33 -3.49 -20.87 -18.06
N ALA A 34 -2.51 -20.07 -17.63
CA ALA A 34 -2.53 -19.34 -16.37
C ALA A 34 -2.56 -17.82 -16.61
N THR A 35 -2.84 -17.05 -15.56
CA THR A 35 -2.85 -15.59 -15.61
C THR A 35 -1.55 -14.97 -15.10
N LEU A 36 -1.27 -13.75 -15.57
CA LEU A 36 -0.19 -12.93 -15.05
C LEU A 36 -0.68 -12.09 -13.86
N ARG A 37 0.10 -12.06 -12.78
CA ARG A 37 -0.12 -11.22 -11.59
C ARG A 37 0.95 -10.15 -11.48
N PRO A 38 0.65 -8.96 -10.93
CA PRO A 38 1.68 -8.01 -10.54
C PRO A 38 2.71 -8.67 -9.63
N GLU A 39 3.99 -8.58 -9.97
CA GLU A 39 5.06 -9.07 -9.11
C GLU A 39 5.09 -8.32 -7.77
N TYR A 40 4.87 -7.01 -7.85
CA TYR A 40 4.66 -6.17 -6.68
C TYR A 40 3.25 -5.58 -6.76
N SER A 41 2.39 -5.97 -5.83
CA SER A 41 1.00 -5.54 -5.81
C SER A 41 0.86 -4.11 -5.29
N GLU A 42 -0.23 -3.43 -5.68
CA GLU A 42 -0.57 -2.11 -5.12
C GLU A 42 -0.73 -2.17 -3.60
N LYS A 43 -1.29 -3.28 -3.08
CA LYS A 43 -1.37 -3.55 -1.64
C LYS A 43 0.00 -3.59 -0.98
N ALA A 44 0.98 -4.25 -1.61
CA ALA A 44 2.33 -4.34 -1.08
C ALA A 44 2.97 -2.94 -1.01
N LEU A 45 2.81 -2.13 -2.05
CA LEU A 45 3.26 -0.74 -2.06
C LEU A 45 2.59 0.08 -0.95
N TYR A 46 1.26 0.01 -0.86
CA TYR A 46 0.49 0.70 0.16
C TYR A 46 0.98 0.33 1.57
N ASN A 47 1.11 -0.96 1.87
CA ASN A 47 1.60 -1.45 3.14
C ASN A 47 3.01 -0.96 3.46
N GLN A 48 3.90 -0.91 2.46
CA GLN A 48 5.26 -0.42 2.62
C GLN A 48 5.28 1.07 3.01
N ILE A 49 4.44 1.89 2.38
CA ILE A 49 4.34 3.32 2.71
C ILE A 49 3.69 3.51 4.09
N CYS A 50 2.66 2.72 4.42
CA CYS A 50 2.08 2.71 5.76
C CYS A 50 3.10 2.33 6.84
N PHE A 51 3.98 1.37 6.57
CA PHE A 51 5.07 1.02 7.47
C PHE A 51 6.00 2.21 7.70
N TYR A 52 6.43 2.91 6.65
CA TYR A 52 7.26 4.12 6.81
C TYR A 52 6.54 5.23 7.59
N ARG A 53 5.25 5.46 7.34
CA ARG A 53 4.45 6.40 8.13
C ARG A 53 4.40 6.02 9.61
N PHE A 54 4.26 4.73 9.90
CA PHE A 54 4.15 4.21 11.26
C PHE A 54 5.45 4.36 12.05
N ILE A 55 6.60 3.99 11.48
CA ILE A 55 7.89 4.07 12.20
C ILE A 55 8.33 5.50 12.52
N PHE A 56 7.83 6.50 11.78
CA PHE A 56 8.06 7.92 12.04
C PHE A 56 6.96 8.58 12.88
N ASP A 57 5.97 7.82 13.36
CA ASP A 57 4.89 8.36 14.19
C ASP A 57 5.33 8.57 15.65
N TRP A 58 5.91 9.75 15.90
CA TRP A 58 6.40 10.16 17.22
C TRP A 58 5.33 10.04 18.32
N GLU A 59 4.13 10.57 18.07
CA GLU A 59 3.05 10.58 19.05
C GLU A 59 2.60 9.14 19.38
N HIS A 60 2.51 8.29 18.36
CA HIS A 60 2.20 6.88 18.58
C HIS A 60 3.30 6.19 19.41
N ALA A 61 4.58 6.40 19.08
CA ALA A 61 5.69 5.81 19.81
C ALA A 61 5.69 6.24 21.30
N VAL A 62 5.56 7.54 21.57
CA VAL A 62 5.54 8.08 22.93
C VAL A 62 4.32 7.62 23.72
N THR A 63 3.14 7.56 23.10
CA THR A 63 1.89 7.26 23.84
C THR A 63 1.60 5.77 23.98
N LYS A 64 2.05 4.93 23.04
CA LYS A 64 1.67 3.51 22.95
C LYS A 64 2.83 2.53 23.09
N VAL A 65 4.06 2.93 22.80
CA VAL A 65 5.21 2.00 22.75
C VAL A 65 6.14 2.16 23.95
N LEU A 66 6.51 3.41 24.28
CA LEU A 66 7.47 3.68 25.36
C LEU A 66 6.88 3.42 26.75
N SER A 67 7.73 2.99 27.68
CA SER A 67 7.40 2.92 29.11
C SER A 67 7.26 4.33 29.73
N PRO A 68 6.57 4.51 30.86
CA PRO A 68 6.38 5.81 31.49
C PRO A 68 7.68 6.57 31.80
N ASP A 69 8.76 5.87 32.14
CA ASP A 69 10.05 6.50 32.46
C ASP A 69 10.80 6.97 31.20
N GLU A 70 10.71 6.21 30.11
CA GLU A 70 11.26 6.61 28.81
C GLU A 70 10.50 7.82 28.24
N ARG A 71 9.17 7.86 28.39
CA ARG A 71 8.32 8.97 27.92
C ARG A 71 8.77 10.31 28.49
N LYS A 72 9.10 10.38 29.78
CA LYS A 72 9.54 11.62 30.44
C LYS A 72 10.87 12.17 29.90
N LYS A 73 11.74 11.28 29.42
CA LYS A 73 13.02 11.65 28.80
C LYS A 73 12.80 12.14 27.37
N VAL A 74 12.03 11.37 26.60
CA VAL A 74 11.76 11.64 25.18
C VAL A 74 10.87 12.87 24.98
N SER A 75 9.91 13.13 25.87
CA SER A 75 8.98 14.28 25.75
C SER A 75 9.65 15.65 25.83
N LYS A 76 10.88 15.73 26.36
CA LYS A 76 11.65 16.98 26.45
C LYS A 76 12.43 17.29 25.16
N SER A 77 12.50 16.36 24.21
CA SER A 77 13.29 16.47 22.99
C SER A 77 12.49 17.10 21.84
N SER A 78 12.45 18.44 21.82
CA SER A 78 11.70 19.19 20.80
C SER A 78 12.30 19.05 19.38
N SER A 79 13.63 18.99 19.27
CA SER A 79 14.35 18.86 17.99
C SER A 79 14.05 17.54 17.27
N GLU A 80 14.08 16.43 18.01
CA GLU A 80 13.85 15.09 17.48
C GLU A 80 12.39 14.93 17.07
N LYS A 81 11.46 15.43 17.89
CA LYS A 81 10.04 15.46 17.54
C LYS A 81 9.81 16.15 16.18
N GLU A 82 10.45 17.29 15.96
CA GLU A 82 10.36 18.02 14.70
C GLU A 82 10.97 17.25 13.52
N ALA A 83 12.10 16.57 13.73
CA ALA A 83 12.70 15.71 12.70
C ALA A 83 11.76 14.55 12.31
N TYR A 84 11.18 13.85 13.29
CA TYR A 84 10.20 12.78 13.05
C TYR A 84 8.96 13.30 12.32
N ARG A 85 8.47 14.48 12.69
CA ARG A 85 7.34 15.14 12.00
C ARG A 85 7.65 15.33 10.51
N ARG A 86 8.81 15.88 10.17
CA ARG A 86 9.24 16.08 8.78
C ARG A 86 9.40 14.76 8.02
N LEU A 87 9.94 13.72 8.68
CA LEU A 87 10.08 12.40 8.09
C LEU A 87 8.72 11.74 7.82
N LYS A 88 7.75 11.90 8.74
CA LYS A 88 6.39 11.38 8.60
C LYS A 88 5.60 12.06 7.47
N GLU A 89 5.86 13.35 7.20
CA GLU A 89 5.20 14.07 6.10
C GLU A 89 5.46 13.43 4.72
N VAL A 90 6.61 12.79 4.51
CA VAL A 90 6.99 12.19 3.21
C VAL A 90 6.05 11.04 2.82
N PRO A 91 5.90 9.97 3.62
CA PRO A 91 4.94 8.90 3.32
C PRO A 91 3.48 9.38 3.40
N GLU A 92 3.15 10.40 4.20
CA GLU A 92 1.81 10.98 4.22
C GLU A 92 1.45 11.67 2.89
N LYS A 93 2.37 12.44 2.32
CA LYS A 93 2.20 13.02 0.97
C LYS A 93 2.07 11.93 -0.09
N ALA A 94 2.88 10.88 -0.01
CA ALA A 94 2.80 9.75 -0.94
C ALA A 94 1.44 9.03 -0.83
N LEU A 95 0.93 8.80 0.38
CA LEU A 95 -0.40 8.22 0.59
C LEU A 95 -1.53 9.12 0.10
N ALA A 96 -1.43 10.44 0.31
CA ALA A 96 -2.44 11.40 -0.17
C ALA A 96 -2.56 11.43 -1.71
N THR A 97 -1.49 11.07 -2.42
CA THR A 97 -1.53 10.91 -3.89
C THR A 97 -2.01 9.52 -4.35
N SER A 98 -2.09 8.56 -3.42
CA SER A 98 -2.48 7.19 -3.71
C SER A 98 -3.96 6.98 -3.40
N SER A 99 -4.77 6.71 -4.43
CA SER A 99 -6.20 6.40 -4.25
C SER A 99 -6.47 4.99 -3.69
N TYR A 100 -5.44 4.19 -3.38
CA TYR A 100 -5.60 2.80 -2.99
C TYR A 100 -6.47 2.61 -1.73
N SER A 101 -6.35 3.49 -0.73
CA SER A 101 -7.12 3.46 0.51
C SER A 101 -8.39 4.31 0.49
N ASP A 102 -8.66 5.02 -0.60
CA ASP A 102 -9.80 5.94 -0.69
C ASP A 102 -11.07 5.19 -1.06
N VAL A 103 -11.93 4.96 -0.08
CA VAL A 103 -13.23 4.31 -0.28
C VAL A 103 -14.30 5.38 -0.48
N ASN A 104 -14.69 5.60 -1.73
CA ASN A 104 -15.82 6.49 -2.04
C ASN A 104 -17.14 5.79 -1.72
N LEU A 105 -17.70 6.08 -0.55
CA LEU A 105 -18.95 5.47 -0.08
C LEU A 105 -20.14 5.79 -1.01
N ALA A 106 -20.19 6.98 -1.61
CA ALA A 106 -21.27 7.33 -2.54
C ALA A 106 -21.26 6.42 -3.80
N LYS A 107 -20.07 6.14 -4.35
CA LYS A 107 -19.91 5.17 -5.45
C LYS A 107 -20.21 3.75 -5.00
N LEU A 108 -19.74 3.36 -3.81
CA LEU A 108 -19.93 2.01 -3.28
C LEU A 108 -21.42 1.66 -3.12
N PHE A 109 -22.22 2.61 -2.63
CA PHE A 109 -23.65 2.42 -2.40
C PHE A 109 -24.55 2.89 -3.54
N GLN A 110 -23.98 3.31 -4.68
CA GLN A 110 -24.73 3.87 -5.81
C GLN A 110 -25.82 2.90 -6.31
N ALA A 111 -25.52 1.60 -6.37
CA ALA A 111 -26.47 0.57 -6.81
C ALA A 111 -27.70 0.44 -5.89
N PHE A 112 -27.57 0.74 -4.61
CA PHE A 112 -28.69 0.71 -3.65
C PHE A 112 -29.60 1.94 -3.79
N ALA A 113 -29.08 3.06 -4.29
CA ALA A 113 -29.87 4.27 -4.53
C ALA A 113 -30.74 4.18 -5.80
N SER A 114 -30.41 3.29 -6.74
CA SER A 114 -31.14 3.06 -7.99
C SER A 114 -32.27 2.03 -7.87
N LEU A 115 -32.37 1.31 -6.75
CA LEU A 115 -33.50 0.44 -6.40
C LEU A 115 -34.63 1.31 -5.81
N LYS A 116 -35.38 1.98 -6.68
CA LYS A 116 -36.69 2.58 -6.37
C LYS A 116 -37.76 1.99 -7.27
#